data_AF-A0A4R2CNX6-F1
#
_entry.id   AF-A0A4R2CNX6-F1
#
_cell.length_a   1.000
_cell.length_b   1.000
_cell.length_c   1.000
_cell.angle_alpha   90.00
_cell.angle_beta   90.00
_cell.angle_gamma   90.00
#
_symmetry.space_group_name_H-M   'P 1'
#
loop_
_entity.id
_entity.type
_entity.pdbx_description
1 polymer ?
#
loop_
_entity_poly.entity_id
_entity_poly.type
_entity_poly.pdbx_seq_one_letter_code
_entity_poly.pdbx_strand_id
1 'polypeptide(L)' 'MSAETTSTITPTIEDLFNEYDQWRVVLDQDSDQFDTISKMVALYRFAISHYNEPGIELLLQAIEAVEAADKDR' A
#
# COMPACT_ATOMS: atom_id res chain seq x y z
N MET A 1 25.72 18.28 3.54
CA MET A 1 24.95 17.26 2.83
C MET A 1 24.87 16.06 3.76
N SER A 2 23.82 15.98 4.57
CA SER A 2 23.57 14.82 5.43
C SER A 2 22.56 13.96 4.69
N ALA A 3 22.98 12.79 4.24
CA ALA A 3 22.06 11.78 3.76
C ALA A 3 21.27 11.29 4.99
N GLU A 4 20.03 11.74 5.12
CA GLU A 4 19.04 11.04 5.93
C GLU A 4 18.83 9.68 5.28
N THR A 5 19.49 8.66 5.83
CA THR A 5 19.09 7.27 5.63
C THR A 5 17.65 7.14 6.11
N THR A 6 16.71 7.21 5.18
CA THR A 6 15.34 6.74 5.38
C THR A 6 15.44 5.26 5.70
N SER A 7 15.37 4.93 6.99
CA SER A 7 15.09 3.56 7.41
C SER A 7 13.81 3.15 6.71
N THR A 8 13.90 2.22 5.77
CA THR A 8 12.75 1.53 5.19
C THR A 8 12.13 0.70 6.30
N ILE A 9 11.24 1.33 7.08
CA ILE A 9 10.44 0.64 8.08
C ILE A 9 9.46 -0.19 7.27
N THR A 10 9.70 -1.51 7.20
CA THR A 10 8.72 -2.43 6.63
C THR A 10 7.40 -2.24 7.38
N PRO A 11 6.29 -1.93 6.69
CA PRO A 11 5.01 -1.70 7.34
C PRO A 11 4.59 -2.95 8.11
N THR A 12 4.03 -2.74 9.29
CA THR A 12 3.53 -3.84 10.11
C THR A 12 2.22 -4.38 9.55
N ILE A 13 1.82 -5.59 9.96
CA ILE A 13 0.53 -6.15 9.56
C ILE A 13 -0.65 -5.27 10.00
N GLU A 14 -0.54 -4.57 11.14
CA GLU A 14 -1.55 -3.62 11.62
C GLU A 14 -1.65 -2.40 10.69
N ASP A 15 -0.51 -1.90 10.20
CA ASP A 15 -0.49 -0.81 9.22
C ASP A 15 -1.21 -1.22 7.93
N LEU A 16 -0.99 -2.45 7.46
CA LEU A 16 -1.67 -2.97 6.27
C LEU A 16 -3.19 -3.08 6.44
N PHE A 17 -3.66 -3.49 7.63
CA PHE A 17 -5.09 -3.50 7.93
C PHE A 17 -5.69 -2.09 7.93
N ASN A 18 -4.99 -1.13 8.52
CA ASN A 18 -5.44 0.26 8.57
C ASN A 18 -5.53 0.85 7.16
N GLU A 19 -4.52 0.64 6.31
CA GLU A 19 -4.53 1.13 4.92
C GLU A 19 -5.62 0.44 4.09
N TYR A 20 -5.79 -0.88 4.24
CA TYR A 20 -6.86 -1.62 3.60
C TYR A 20 -8.24 -1.03 3.94
N ASP A 21 -8.51 -0.75 5.21
CA ASP A 21 -9.79 -0.20 5.64
C ASP A 21 -10.01 1.22 5.08
N GLN A 22 -8.97 2.05 5.02
CA GLN A 22 -9.05 3.38 4.40
C GLN A 22 -9.40 3.27 2.92
N TRP A 23 -8.65 2.49 2.14
CA TRP A 23 -8.89 2.32 0.71
C TRP A 23 -10.25 1.70 0.41
N ARG A 24 -10.74 0.80 1.26
CA ARG A 24 -12.08 0.23 1.14
C ARG A 24 -13.17 1.27 1.35
N VAL A 25 -13.03 2.14 2.35
CA VAL A 25 -13.99 3.24 2.58
C VAL A 25 -14.03 4.18 1.38
N VAL A 26 -12.89 4.48 0.78
CA VAL A 26 -12.82 5.30 -0.45
C VAL A 26 -13.52 4.59 -1.61
N LEU A 27 -13.30 3.28 -1.78
CA LEU A 27 -13.95 2.50 -2.83
C LEU A 27 -15.48 2.48 -2.71
N ASP A 28 -16.00 2.41 -1.49
CA ASP A 28 -17.44 2.41 -1.24
C ASP A 28 -18.09 3.80 -1.52
N GLN A 29 -17.28 4.87 -1.59
CA GLN A 29 -17.73 6.25 -1.75
C GLN A 29 -17.54 6.80 -3.17
N ASP A 30 -16.55 6.33 -3.91
CA ASP A 30 -16.18 6.88 -5.21
C ASP A 30 -16.27 5.84 -6.34
N SER A 31 -16.88 6.24 -7.47
CA SER A 31 -16.88 5.40 -8.68
C SER A 31 -15.55 5.57 -9.38
N ASP A 32 -14.62 4.70 -9.02
CA ASP A 32 -13.27 4.64 -9.57
C ASP A 32 -13.26 4.41 -11.09
N GLN A 33 -13.07 5.48 -11.87
CA GLN A 33 -13.12 5.45 -13.34
C GLN A 33 -12.08 4.50 -13.97
N PHE A 34 -11.00 4.17 -13.27
CA PHE A 34 -9.88 3.37 -13.79
C PHE A 34 -9.55 2.14 -12.94
N ASP A 35 -10.42 1.79 -12.00
CA ASP A 35 -10.24 0.71 -11.02
C ASP A 35 -8.94 0.84 -10.20
N THR A 36 -8.35 2.03 -10.07
CA THR A 36 -7.14 2.29 -9.27
C THR A 36 -7.33 1.97 -7.78
N ILE A 37 -8.37 2.51 -7.16
CA ILE A 37 -8.78 2.25 -5.78
C ILE A 37 -9.07 0.75 -5.61
N SER A 38 -9.81 0.15 -6.56
CA SER A 38 -10.11 -1.30 -6.52
C SER A 38 -8.84 -2.17 -6.56
N LYS A 39 -7.85 -1.77 -7.37
CA LYS A 39 -6.55 -2.45 -7.46
C LYS A 39 -5.73 -2.26 -6.20
N MET A 40 -5.73 -1.07 -5.59
CA MET A 40 -5.05 -0.82 -4.31
C MET A 40 -5.64 -1.69 -3.20
N VAL A 41 -6.97 -1.76 -3.07
CA VAL A 41 -7.65 -2.66 -2.12
C VAL A 41 -7.23 -4.12 -2.32
N ALA A 42 -7.14 -4.58 -3.58
CA ALA A 42 -6.70 -5.94 -3.89
C ALA A 42 -5.23 -6.20 -3.51
N LEU A 43 -4.34 -5.22 -3.72
CA LEU A 43 -2.93 -5.30 -3.36
C LEU A 43 -2.74 -5.39 -1.83
N TYR A 44 -3.43 -4.54 -1.06
CA TYR A 44 -3.39 -4.61 0.40
C TYR A 44 -3.95 -5.93 0.94
N ARG A 45 -5.08 -6.40 0.38
CA ARG A 45 -5.65 -7.69 0.77
C ARG A 45 -4.69 -8.86 0.51
N PHE A 46 -4.00 -8.83 -0.64
CA PHE A 46 -2.96 -9.80 -0.94
C PHE A 46 -1.83 -9.72 0.08
N ALA A 47 -1.33 -8.50 0.35
CA ALA A 47 -0.21 -8.30 1.26
C ALA A 47 -0.51 -8.78 2.69
N ILE A 48 -1.72 -8.52 3.20
CA ILE A 48 -2.19 -9.03 4.50
C ILE A 48 -2.18 -10.56 4.52
N SER A 49 -2.70 -11.19 3.46
CA SER A 49 -2.86 -12.66 3.40
C SER A 49 -1.53 -13.39 3.32
N HIS A 50 -0.49 -12.74 2.79
CA HIS A 50 0.83 -13.33 2.53
C HIS A 50 1.94 -12.60 3.33
N TYR A 51 1.58 -11.90 4.42
CA TYR A 51 2.50 -11.04 5.17
C TYR A 51 3.77 -11.75 5.68
N ASN A 52 3.67 -13.05 5.96
CA ASN A 52 4.79 -13.87 6.45
C ASN A 52 5.46 -14.69 5.34
N GLU A 53 5.10 -14.48 4.08
CA GLU A 53 5.64 -15.24 2.96
C GLU A 53 6.93 -14.61 2.40
N PRO A 54 7.89 -15.44 1.93
CA PRO A 54 9.09 -14.93 1.28
C PRO A 54 8.74 -14.08 0.05
N GLY A 55 9.38 -12.91 -0.08
CA GLY A 55 9.19 -12.01 -1.22
C GLY A 55 8.07 -10.99 -1.05
N ILE A 56 7.35 -10.99 0.07
CA ILE A 56 6.34 -9.96 0.37
C ILE A 56 6.93 -8.54 0.42
N GLU A 57 8.20 -8.41 0.80
CA GLU A 57 8.93 -7.14 0.90
C GLU A 57 8.95 -6.37 -0.43
N LEU A 58 9.11 -7.08 -1.56
CA LEU A 58 9.07 -6.49 -2.90
C LEU A 58 7.68 -5.95 -3.25
N LEU A 59 6.62 -6.64 -2.80
CA LEU A 59 5.25 -6.16 -2.97
C LEU A 59 5.00 -4.91 -2.14
N LEU A 60 5.43 -4.90 -0.88
CA LEU A 60 5.29 -3.74 0.01
C LEU A 60 6.02 -2.52 -0.55
N GLN A 61 7.24 -2.69 -1.07
CA GLN A 61 7.98 -1.64 -1.77
C GLN A 61 7.25 -1.14 -3.03
N ALA A 62 6.62 -2.05 -3.78
CA ALA A 62 5.85 -1.66 -4.96
C ALA A 62 4.61 -0.84 -4.60
N ILE A 63 3.91 -1.20 -3.52
CA ILE A 63 2.77 -0.43 -3.00
C ILE A 63 3.25 0.96 -2.59
N GLU A 64 4.32 1.05 -1.79
CA GLU A 64 4.89 2.33 -1.34
C GLU A 64 5.29 3.23 -2.53
N ALA A 65 5.91 2.67 -3.58
CA ALA A 65 6.28 3.41 -4.77
C ALA A 65 5.08 3.96 -5.55
N VAL A 66 3.98 3.21 -5.60
CA VAL A 66 2.72 3.66 -6.23
C VAL A 66 2.11 4.81 -5.43
N GLU A 67 2.03 4.67 -4.11
CA GLU A 67 1.48 5.73 -3.24
C GLU A 67 2.30 7.01 -3.25
N ALA A 68 3.64 6.88 -3.34
CA ALA A 68 4.52 8.03 -3.49
C ALA A 68 4.29 8.76 -4.83
N ALA A 69 4.10 8.01 -5.92
CA ALA A 69 3.85 8.58 -7.24
C ALA A 69 2.52 9.35 -7.34
N ASP A 70 1.49 8.91 -6.60
CA ASP A 70 0.20 9.62 -6.54
C ASP A 70 0.26 10.88 -5.66
N LYS A 71 1.15 10.97 -4.66
CA LYS A 71 1.32 12.16 -3.81
C LYS A 71 2.03 13.33 -4.49
N ASP A 72 2.83 13.07 -5.51
CA ASP A 72 3.59 14.08 -6.27
C ASP A 72 2.78 14.75 -7.41
N ARG A 73 1.49 14.43 -7.53
CA ARG A 73 0.63 14.82 -8.64
C ARG A 73 -0.47 15.80 -8.23
#